data_AF-A0A9P0PFT4-F1
#
_entry.id   AF-A0A9P0PFT4-F1
#
_cell.length_a   1.000
_cell.length_b   1.000
_cell.length_c   1.000
_cell.angle_alpha   90.00
_cell.angle_beta   90.00
_cell.angle_gamma   90.00
#
_symmetry.space_group_name_H-M   'P 1'
#
loop_
_entity.id
_entity.type
_entity.pdbx_description
1 polymer ?
#
loop_
_entity_poly.entity_id
_entity_poly.type
_entity_poly.pdbx_seq_one_letter_code
_entity_poly.pdbx_strand_id
1 'polypeptide(L)'
;MSLLSMVSLVGSILITPFLTLLVCIIFLASIGQSLGVRRLFVKLLLMIFEYGRKDIESVAKRKHDLEDEVNDTSISGKSSEDKTPGTPNGIKNGMVNGANNLISRDDKLVLVPEPPTSKQEEKSKSFVDEAKQGQETSHFELSTVLDYIKIGIEAIIEDQVTSRFEAEELKNWNLLIRTNRGYEFISWKLTVIWLCGFFVRYFFLFPLRVIICCFGVLWLTLCTALVGYVKPGKFKQTLNRYVSIMCFGILSRAISSVVTYHNEENRPKTGICVANHTSPIDVLILMCDNCYSLIGQRHGGFLGIFQRALARASPHIWFERSEARDRHAVAKRLKEHVSNPENPPILIFPEGTCINNTSVMQFKKGSFEVGSVIYPVAIKYDPRFGDAFWNSSKYSMLQYLYMMMTSWAIVCDVWYLPPMTQRENESAIDFANRVKSVIAKQGGLVDLMW
;
A
#
# COMPACT_ATOMS: atom_id res chain seq x y z
N MET A 1 -36.06 -23.90 32.71
CA MET A 1 -34.58 -23.85 32.60
C MET A 1 -34.09 -22.72 33.50
N SER A 2 -33.11 -22.98 34.38
CA SER A 2 -32.48 -21.92 35.18
C SER A 2 -31.80 -20.88 34.28
N LEU A 3 -31.66 -19.63 34.72
CA LEU A 3 -30.94 -18.58 33.98
C LEU A 3 -29.53 -19.06 33.55
N LEU A 4 -28.87 -19.85 34.41
CA LEU A 4 -27.56 -20.44 34.14
C LEU A 4 -27.59 -21.48 32.99
N SER A 5 -28.65 -22.30 32.90
CA SER A 5 -28.81 -23.25 31.79
C SER A 5 -29.16 -22.56 30.47
N MET A 6 -29.91 -21.45 30.52
CA MET A 6 -30.14 -20.60 29.35
C MET A 6 -28.87 -19.90 28.86
N VAL A 7 -28.08 -19.32 29.78
CA VAL A 7 -26.79 -18.71 29.44
C VAL A 7 -25.80 -19.75 28.91
N SER A 8 -25.77 -20.95 29.48
CA SER A 8 -24.94 -22.05 28.99
C SER A 8 -25.36 -22.54 27.61
N LEU A 9 -26.67 -22.65 27.35
CA LEU A 9 -27.20 -23.07 26.05
C LEU A 9 -26.93 -22.01 24.97
N VAL A 10 -27.22 -20.73 25.24
CA VAL A 10 -26.94 -19.62 24.33
C VAL A 10 -25.44 -19.46 24.10
N GLY A 11 -24.64 -19.60 25.17
CA GLY A 11 -23.18 -19.61 25.09
C GLY A 11 -22.69 -20.75 24.21
N SER A 12 -23.21 -21.96 24.34
CA SER A 12 -22.83 -23.11 23.52
C SER A 12 -23.22 -22.93 22.05
N ILE A 13 -24.38 -22.32 21.77
CA ILE A 13 -24.86 -22.05 20.41
C ILE A 13 -23.99 -20.98 19.71
N LEU A 14 -23.45 -20.00 20.44
CA LEU A 14 -22.65 -18.92 19.84
C LEU A 14 -21.14 -19.22 19.85
N ILE A 15 -20.62 -19.78 20.94
CA ILE A 15 -19.19 -20.00 21.16
C ILE A 15 -18.71 -21.21 20.35
N THR A 16 -19.44 -22.33 20.35
CA THR A 16 -19.03 -23.53 19.62
C THR A 16 -18.81 -23.27 18.14
N PRO A 17 -19.75 -22.70 17.35
CA PRO A 17 -19.51 -22.45 15.93
C PRO A 17 -18.39 -21.42 15.71
N PHE A 18 -18.24 -20.43 16.59
CA PHE A 18 -17.12 -19.49 16.52
C PHE A 18 -15.77 -20.19 16.71
N LEU A 19 -15.65 -21.06 17.72
CA LEU A 19 -14.43 -21.84 17.97
C LEU A 19 -14.16 -22.82 16.83
N THR A 20 -15.18 -23.51 16.32
CA THR A 20 -15.05 -24.39 15.14
C THR A 20 -14.54 -23.59 13.94
N LEU A 21 -15.11 -22.42 13.66
CA LEU A 21 -14.65 -21.54 12.59
C LEU A 21 -13.20 -21.11 12.80
N LEU A 22 -12.82 -20.70 14.01
CA LEU A 22 -11.45 -20.31 14.36
C LEU A 22 -10.46 -21.46 14.12
N VAL A 23 -10.77 -22.66 14.61
CA VAL A 23 -9.93 -23.85 14.42
C VAL A 23 -9.82 -24.21 12.95
N CYS A 24 -10.92 -24.16 12.19
CA CYS A 24 -10.90 -24.39 10.74
C CYS A 24 -10.01 -23.36 10.01
N ILE A 25 -10.09 -22.08 10.37
CA ILE A 25 -9.24 -21.03 9.77
C ILE A 25 -7.76 -21.30 10.05
N ILE A 26 -7.41 -21.63 11.31
CA ILE A 26 -6.02 -21.91 11.70
C ILE A 26 -5.51 -23.16 11.01
N PHE A 27 -6.31 -24.24 10.99
CA PHE A 27 -5.95 -25.50 10.35
C PHE A 27 -5.72 -25.35 8.84
N LEU A 28 -6.65 -24.70 8.14
CA LEU A 28 -6.48 -24.45 6.69
C LEU A 28 -5.25 -23.58 6.42
N ALA A 29 -5.00 -22.58 7.27
CA ALA A 29 -3.82 -21.73 7.13
C ALA A 29 -2.51 -22.49 7.39
N SER A 30 -2.49 -23.45 8.32
CA SER A 30 -1.27 -24.20 8.64
C SER A 30 -0.85 -25.17 7.53
N ILE A 31 -1.83 -25.72 6.79
CA ILE A 31 -1.58 -26.59 5.63
C ILE A 31 -1.47 -25.81 4.30
N GLY A 32 -1.56 -24.48 4.34
CA GLY A 32 -1.48 -23.63 3.14
C GLY A 32 -2.70 -23.72 2.21
N GLN A 33 -3.81 -24.33 2.66
CA GLN A 33 -5.02 -24.50 1.85
C GLN A 33 -6.05 -23.39 2.10
N SER A 34 -6.97 -23.20 1.16
CA SER A 34 -8.08 -22.27 1.34
C SER A 34 -9.33 -22.78 0.64
N LEU A 35 -10.46 -22.85 1.37
CA LEU A 35 -11.77 -23.24 0.82
C LEU A 35 -12.41 -22.17 -0.09
N GLY A 36 -11.63 -21.20 -0.60
CA GLY A 36 -12.14 -20.12 -1.45
C GLY A 36 -13.02 -19.07 -0.75
N VAL A 37 -13.41 -19.26 0.51
CA VAL A 37 -14.30 -18.36 1.28
C VAL A 37 -13.81 -16.91 1.26
N ARG A 38 -12.50 -16.67 1.42
CA ARG A 38 -11.93 -15.31 1.36
C ARG A 38 -12.08 -14.68 -0.02
N ARG A 39 -11.88 -15.45 -1.10
CA ARG A 39 -12.06 -14.95 -2.47
C ARG A 39 -13.53 -14.65 -2.74
N LEU A 40 -14.45 -15.46 -2.22
CA LEU A 40 -15.89 -15.19 -2.30
C LEU A 40 -16.26 -13.91 -1.51
N PHE A 41 -15.72 -13.74 -0.31
CA PHE A 41 -15.90 -12.53 0.49
C PHE A 41 -15.39 -11.27 -0.24
N VAL A 42 -14.21 -11.33 -0.85
CA VAL A 42 -13.66 -10.27 -1.70
C VAL A 42 -14.59 -9.95 -2.87
N LYS A 43 -15.11 -10.97 -3.58
CA LYS A 43 -16.09 -10.78 -4.66
C LYS A 43 -17.38 -10.12 -4.18
N LEU A 44 -17.90 -10.54 -3.02
CA LEU A 44 -19.09 -9.94 -2.41
C LEU A 44 -18.87 -8.47 -2.10
N LEU A 45 -17.73 -8.12 -1.49
CA LEU A 45 -17.37 -6.74 -1.19
C LEU A 45 -17.28 -5.88 -2.45
N LEU A 46 -16.68 -6.39 -3.54
CA LEU A 46 -16.64 -5.68 -4.82
C LEU A 46 -18.05 -5.38 -5.34
N MET A 47 -18.97 -6.34 -5.25
CA MET A 47 -20.37 -6.10 -5.64
C MET A 47 -21.03 -5.01 -4.79
N ILE A 48 -20.75 -4.97 -3.48
CA ILE A 48 -21.28 -3.96 -2.56
C ILE A 48 -20.66 -2.57 -2.84
N PHE A 49 -19.35 -2.50 -3.05
CA PHE A 49 -18.64 -1.25 -3.36
C PHE A 49 -19.13 -0.66 -4.68
N GLU A 50 -19.31 -1.50 -5.70
CA GLU A 50 -19.83 -1.11 -7.01
C GLU A 50 -21.27 -0.61 -6.93
N TYR A 51 -22.12 -1.25 -6.12
CA TYR A 51 -23.47 -0.76 -5.84
C TYR A 51 -23.43 0.62 -5.18
N GLY A 52 -22.59 0.80 -4.15
CA GLY A 52 -22.46 2.07 -3.45
C GLY A 52 -21.96 3.19 -4.36
N ARG A 53 -20.95 2.91 -5.21
CA ARG A 53 -20.43 3.85 -6.21
C ARG A 53 -21.52 4.34 -7.16
N LYS A 54 -22.31 3.43 -7.74
CA LYS A 54 -23.40 3.77 -8.67
C LYS A 54 -24.49 4.61 -8.01
N ASP A 55 -24.87 4.30 -6.77
CA ASP A 55 -25.87 5.09 -6.03
C ASP A 55 -25.38 6.53 -5.84
N ILE A 56 -24.13 6.70 -5.39
CA ILE A 56 -23.51 8.01 -5.18
C ILE A 56 -23.42 8.80 -6.49
N GLU A 57 -22.95 8.19 -7.58
CA GLU A 57 -22.90 8.84 -8.89
C GLU A 57 -24.30 9.26 -9.38
N SER A 58 -25.32 8.43 -9.14
CA SER A 58 -26.70 8.76 -9.51
C SER A 58 -27.29 9.92 -8.69
N VAL A 59 -26.86 10.09 -7.45
CA VAL A 59 -27.28 11.18 -6.57
C VAL A 59 -26.52 12.45 -6.92
N ALA A 60 -25.21 12.36 -7.17
CA ALA A 60 -24.39 13.48 -7.60
C ALA A 60 -24.88 14.05 -8.94
N LYS A 61 -25.21 13.18 -9.91
CA LYS A 61 -25.80 13.61 -11.19
C LYS A 61 -27.13 14.32 -10.99
N ARG A 62 -28.04 13.77 -10.18
CA ARG A 62 -29.33 14.42 -9.86
C ARG A 62 -29.15 15.79 -9.20
N LYS A 63 -28.15 15.96 -8.34
CA LYS A 63 -27.85 17.25 -7.72
C LYS A 63 -27.32 18.26 -8.74
N HIS A 64 -26.44 17.83 -9.64
CA HIS A 64 -25.95 18.66 -10.74
C HIS A 64 -27.10 19.10 -11.66
N ASP A 65 -27.97 18.16 -12.06
CA ASP A 65 -29.14 18.45 -12.91
C ASP A 65 -30.07 19.49 -12.23
N LEU A 66 -30.27 19.40 -10.91
CA LEU A 66 -31.04 20.39 -10.14
C LEU A 66 -30.34 21.76 -10.04
N GLU A 67 -29.02 21.80 -9.91
CA GLU A 67 -28.25 23.04 -9.88
C GLU A 67 -28.25 23.75 -11.25
N ASP A 68 -28.21 22.98 -12.35
CA ASP A 68 -28.33 23.49 -13.72
C ASP A 68 -29.74 24.02 -14.00
N GLU A 69 -30.81 23.30 -13.61
CA GLU A 69 -32.18 23.79 -13.74
C GLU A 69 -32.41 25.09 -12.96
N VAL A 70 -31.88 25.20 -11.73
CA VAL A 70 -32.00 26.43 -10.93
C VAL A 70 -31.22 27.60 -11.56
N ASN A 71 -30.04 27.34 -12.14
CA ASN A 71 -29.27 28.36 -12.84
C ASN A 71 -29.95 28.81 -14.15
N ASP A 72 -30.53 27.90 -14.93
CA ASP A 72 -31.27 28.24 -16.16
C ASP A 72 -32.56 29.00 -15.86
N THR A 73 -33.27 28.64 -14.78
CA THR A 73 -34.47 29.37 -14.34
C THR A 73 -34.12 30.78 -13.85
N SER A 74 -32.91 31.01 -13.34
CA SER A 74 -32.42 32.32 -12.92
C SER A 74 -31.99 33.24 -14.08
N ILE A 75 -31.77 32.69 -15.29
CA ILE A 75 -31.41 33.44 -16.51
C ILE A 75 -32.67 33.82 -17.33
N SER A 76 -33.78 33.10 -17.18
CA SER A 76 -35.05 33.43 -17.88
C SER A 76 -35.88 34.54 -17.22
N GLY A 77 -35.38 35.17 -16.15
CA GLY A 77 -36.16 36.09 -15.32
C GLY A 77 -35.46 37.41 -15.00
N LYS A 78 -34.91 38.12 -15.99
CA LYS A 78 -34.61 39.56 -15.90
C LYS A 78 -34.28 40.18 -17.27
N SER A 79 -35.31 40.71 -17.93
CA SER A 79 -35.15 41.83 -18.86
C SER A 79 -35.36 43.13 -18.10
N SER A 80 -34.33 44.00 -18.09
CA SER A 80 -34.33 45.48 -18.01
C SER A 80 -33.21 46.00 -17.09
N GLU A 81 -32.23 46.68 -17.71
CA GLU A 81 -31.35 47.79 -17.25
C GLU A 81 -30.62 47.64 -15.89
N ASP A 82 -29.30 47.82 -15.76
CA ASP A 82 -28.50 49.01 -16.11
C ASP A 82 -26.98 48.66 -16.11
N LYS A 83 -26.17 49.44 -16.84
CA LYS A 83 -24.71 49.27 -17.01
C LYS A 83 -23.92 50.08 -15.98
N THR A 84 -22.96 49.47 -15.27
CA THR A 84 -21.60 50.04 -14.98
C THR A 84 -20.71 49.04 -14.18
N PRO A 85 -19.36 49.15 -14.24
CA PRO A 85 -18.45 48.02 -13.97
C PRO A 85 -17.58 48.12 -12.68
N GLY A 86 -17.17 46.95 -12.17
CA GLY A 86 -16.17 46.74 -11.09
C GLY A 86 -16.78 45.91 -9.95
N THR A 87 -16.37 44.68 -9.60
CA THR A 87 -15.04 44.18 -9.19
C THR A 87 -15.13 42.64 -9.10
N PRO A 88 -14.10 41.82 -9.40
CA PRO A 88 -14.23 40.36 -9.37
C PRO A 88 -13.80 39.77 -8.03
N ASN A 89 -14.65 38.94 -7.41
CA ASN A 89 -14.24 38.00 -6.37
C ASN A 89 -15.17 36.77 -6.40
N GLY A 90 -14.59 35.58 -6.56
CA GLY A 90 -15.32 34.32 -6.48
C GLY A 90 -14.69 33.21 -7.31
N ILE A 91 -13.66 32.59 -6.75
CA ILE A 91 -12.99 31.38 -7.26
C ILE A 91 -14.03 30.26 -7.42
N LYS A 92 -14.32 29.86 -8.66
CA LYS A 92 -14.99 28.59 -8.99
C LYS A 92 -13.93 27.58 -9.39
N ASN A 93 -13.66 26.60 -8.53
CA ASN A 93 -12.87 25.43 -8.90
C ASN A 93 -13.70 24.54 -9.83
N GLY A 94 -13.22 24.37 -11.06
CA GLY A 94 -13.86 23.62 -12.12
C GLY A 94 -13.89 22.12 -11.82
N MET A 95 -15.10 21.56 -11.89
CA MET A 95 -15.35 20.13 -11.94
C MET A 95 -15.13 19.68 -13.39
N VAL A 96 -14.05 18.94 -13.63
CA VAL A 96 -13.76 18.40 -14.96
C VAL A 96 -14.63 17.17 -15.20
N ASN A 97 -15.58 17.32 -16.12
CA ASN A 97 -16.39 16.24 -16.69
C ASN A 97 -15.53 15.25 -17.47
N GLY A 98 -15.81 13.95 -17.31
CA GLY A 98 -15.22 12.88 -18.09
C GLY A 98 -16.03 11.60 -17.98
N ALA A 99 -17.12 11.53 -18.74
CA ALA A 99 -17.88 10.31 -18.96
C ALA A 99 -17.00 9.27 -19.68
N ASN A 100 -16.92 8.05 -19.14
CA ASN A 100 -16.58 6.85 -19.92
C ASN A 100 -17.32 5.65 -19.34
N ASN A 101 -18.26 5.12 -20.13
CA ASN A 101 -19.01 3.91 -19.87
C ASN A 101 -18.14 2.65 -20.03
N LEU A 102 -18.45 1.62 -19.25
CA LEU A 102 -17.97 0.24 -19.38
C LEU A 102 -18.15 -0.31 -20.81
N ILE A 103 -17.16 -1.05 -21.34
CA ILE A 103 -17.32 -2.31 -22.10
C ILE A 103 -15.96 -3.03 -22.29
N SER A 104 -16.04 -4.36 -22.12
CA SER A 104 -15.20 -5.50 -22.57
C SER A 104 -13.77 -5.73 -22.04
N ARG A 105 -13.59 -7.00 -21.66
CA ARG A 105 -12.32 -7.72 -21.62
C ARG A 105 -11.71 -7.73 -23.03
N ASP A 106 -10.49 -7.23 -23.15
CA ASP A 106 -9.36 -7.82 -23.87
C ASP A 106 -8.15 -6.90 -23.73
N ASP A 107 -6.98 -7.46 -24.03
CA ASP A 107 -5.63 -7.03 -23.67
C ASP A 107 -5.25 -5.56 -23.86
N LYS A 108 -4.25 -5.15 -23.05
CA LYS A 108 -3.42 -3.93 -23.14
C LYS A 108 -4.21 -2.62 -23.08
N LEU A 109 -4.18 -1.97 -21.92
CA LEU A 109 -3.96 -0.53 -21.72
C LEU A 109 -4.06 -0.26 -20.21
N VAL A 110 -2.99 -0.59 -19.48
CA VAL A 110 -2.71 0.10 -18.22
C VAL A 110 -2.33 1.52 -18.64
N LEU A 111 -3.15 2.49 -18.25
CA LEU A 111 -2.93 3.91 -18.44
C LEU A 111 -1.58 4.30 -17.82
N VAL A 112 -0.53 4.22 -18.64
CA VAL A 112 0.66 5.06 -18.50
C VAL A 112 0.15 6.50 -18.64
N PRO A 113 0.49 7.44 -17.75
CA PRO A 113 0.26 8.84 -18.01
C PRO A 113 0.90 9.17 -19.35
N GLU A 114 0.12 9.60 -20.34
CA GLU A 114 0.68 10.06 -21.61
C GLU A 114 1.76 11.12 -21.31
N PRO A 115 2.91 11.09 -21.99
CA PRO A 115 3.85 12.21 -21.93
C PRO A 115 3.08 13.47 -22.30
N PRO A 116 3.35 14.63 -21.66
CA PRO A 116 2.53 15.81 -21.81
C PRO A 116 2.31 16.10 -23.30
N THR A 117 1.08 15.86 -23.76
CA THR A 117 0.65 16.25 -25.09
C THR A 117 0.88 17.75 -25.21
N SER A 118 1.47 18.15 -26.33
CA SER A 118 1.92 19.48 -26.75
C SER A 118 0.81 20.55 -26.85
N LYS A 119 -0.11 20.60 -25.89
CA LYS A 119 -1.13 21.64 -25.72
C LYS A 119 -0.89 22.51 -24.49
N GLN A 120 0.29 22.41 -23.86
CA GLN A 120 0.77 23.33 -22.83
C GLN A 120 1.81 24.35 -23.33
N GLU A 121 2.17 24.34 -24.63
CA GLU A 121 3.15 25.28 -25.19
C GLU A 121 2.58 26.69 -25.52
N GLU A 122 1.27 26.92 -25.38
CA GLU A 122 0.67 28.23 -25.73
C GLU A 122 0.45 29.18 -24.52
N LYS A 123 0.70 28.75 -23.28
CA LYS A 123 0.56 29.63 -22.10
C LYS A 123 1.86 30.02 -21.41
N SER A 124 3.01 29.56 -21.91
CA SER A 124 4.35 29.88 -21.39
C SER A 124 5.13 30.81 -22.34
N LYS A 125 4.45 31.72 -23.04
CA LYS A 125 5.05 32.66 -24.01
C LYS A 125 4.91 34.14 -23.63
N SER A 126 4.75 34.46 -22.35
CA SER A 126 4.75 35.85 -21.89
C SER A 126 5.59 35.98 -20.62
N PHE A 127 6.90 36.16 -20.78
CA PHE A 127 7.75 37.02 -19.94
C PHE A 127 9.24 36.86 -20.29
N VAL A 128 9.66 35.70 -20.84
CA VAL A 128 11.08 35.46 -21.19
C VAL A 128 11.49 36.25 -22.44
N ASP A 129 10.55 36.54 -23.35
CA ASP A 129 10.83 37.33 -24.55
C ASP A 129 10.83 38.86 -24.31
N GLU A 130 10.22 39.34 -23.21
CA GLU A 130 10.26 40.78 -22.85
C GLU A 130 11.59 41.18 -22.22
N ALA A 131 12.39 40.23 -21.70
CA ALA A 131 13.73 40.53 -21.19
C ALA A 131 14.78 40.79 -22.30
N LYS A 132 14.42 40.61 -23.59
CA LYS A 132 15.33 40.84 -24.73
C LYS A 132 15.04 42.12 -25.52
N GLN A 133 13.99 42.86 -25.20
CA GLN A 133 13.78 44.19 -25.76
C GLN A 133 13.99 45.22 -24.66
N GLY A 134 15.12 45.92 -24.76
CA GLY A 134 15.50 46.96 -23.81
C GLY A 134 14.45 48.07 -23.76
N GLN A 135 13.66 48.07 -22.70
CA GLN A 135 13.06 49.27 -22.12
C GLN A 135 13.14 49.13 -20.60
N GLU A 136 14.10 49.85 -20.01
CA GLU A 136 14.17 50.07 -18.57
C GLU A 136 12.95 50.88 -18.12
N THR A 137 11.94 50.21 -17.58
CA THR A 137 11.01 50.83 -16.63
C THR A 137 11.06 50.05 -15.33
N SER A 138 11.99 50.44 -14.47
CA SER A 138 12.15 49.96 -13.10
C SER A 138 11.02 50.51 -12.20
N HIS A 139 9.83 49.93 -12.29
CA HIS A 139 8.85 49.99 -11.21
C HIS A 139 8.76 48.62 -10.57
N PHE A 140 9.53 48.42 -9.50
CA PHE A 140 9.37 47.25 -8.63
C PHE A 140 8.04 47.38 -7.90
N GLU A 141 7.03 46.62 -8.33
CA GLU A 141 5.81 46.45 -7.56
C GLU A 141 5.97 45.28 -6.59
N LEU A 142 5.64 45.53 -5.32
CA LEU A 142 5.64 44.50 -4.26
C LEU A 142 4.75 43.30 -4.61
N SER A 143 3.71 43.49 -5.43
CA SER A 143 2.86 42.44 -6.00
C SER A 143 3.66 41.34 -6.71
N THR A 144 4.73 41.71 -7.42
CA THR A 144 5.60 40.77 -8.14
C THR A 144 6.27 39.77 -7.18
N VAL A 145 6.61 40.20 -5.95
CA VAL A 145 7.15 39.30 -4.93
C VAL A 145 6.11 38.29 -4.47
N LEU A 146 4.84 38.70 -4.38
CA LEU A 146 3.75 37.80 -4.01
C LEU A 146 3.51 36.74 -5.08
N ASP A 147 3.70 37.06 -6.36
CA ASP A 147 3.59 36.09 -7.46
C ASP A 147 4.73 35.06 -7.41
N TYR A 148 5.97 35.47 -7.15
CA TYR A 148 7.07 34.52 -6.96
C TYR A 148 6.89 33.66 -5.70
N ILE A 149 6.38 34.23 -4.61
CA ILE A 149 6.03 33.48 -3.39
C ILE A 149 4.92 32.48 -3.71
N LYS A 150 3.88 32.89 -4.45
CA LYS A 150 2.79 32.03 -4.88
C LYS A 150 3.32 30.87 -5.72
N ILE A 151 4.14 31.14 -6.75
CA ILE A 151 4.75 30.10 -7.59
C ILE A 151 5.63 29.16 -6.75
N GLY A 152 6.41 29.71 -5.81
CA GLY A 152 7.22 28.91 -4.89
C GLY A 152 6.38 28.02 -3.97
N ILE A 153 5.26 28.54 -3.45
CA ILE A 153 4.31 27.79 -2.63
C ILE A 153 3.59 26.74 -3.49
N GLU A 154 3.14 27.07 -4.69
CA GLU A 154 2.51 26.15 -5.65
C GLU A 154 3.48 25.02 -6.00
N ALA A 155 4.76 25.31 -6.27
CA ALA A 155 5.77 24.30 -6.53
C ALA A 155 6.03 23.37 -5.33
N ILE A 156 5.92 23.88 -4.10
CA ILE A 156 6.01 23.06 -2.88
C ILE A 156 4.75 22.21 -2.69
N ILE A 157 3.56 22.76 -2.96
CA ILE A 157 2.27 22.06 -2.84
C ILE A 157 2.14 20.97 -3.90
N GLU A 158 2.56 21.26 -5.14
CA GLU A 158 2.51 20.36 -6.29
C GLU A 158 3.71 19.40 -6.36
N ASP A 159 4.54 19.36 -5.31
CA ASP A 159 5.68 18.45 -5.24
C ASP A 159 5.22 16.99 -5.40
N GLN A 160 5.78 16.34 -6.42
CA GLN A 160 5.46 14.96 -6.77
C GLN A 160 5.93 13.95 -5.73
N VAL A 161 6.80 14.37 -4.78
CA VAL A 161 7.38 13.52 -3.75
C VAL A 161 6.53 13.52 -2.47
N THR A 162 6.17 14.68 -1.94
CA THR A 162 5.47 14.80 -0.64
C THR A 162 4.12 14.08 -0.64
N SER A 163 3.38 14.17 -1.75
CA SER A 163 2.09 13.47 -1.95
C SER A 163 2.21 11.94 -1.86
N ARG A 164 3.41 11.37 -2.06
CA ARG A 164 3.65 9.91 -1.99
C ARG A 164 3.81 9.38 -0.57
N PHE A 165 3.94 10.29 0.41
CA PHE A 165 3.93 9.97 1.83
C PHE A 165 2.53 10.14 2.46
N GLU A 166 1.52 10.40 1.64
CA GLU A 166 0.12 10.44 2.05
C GLU A 166 -0.67 9.24 1.51
N ALA A 167 -1.76 8.89 2.20
CA ALA A 167 -2.64 7.82 1.78
C ALA A 167 -3.21 8.10 0.38
N GLU A 168 -3.27 7.05 -0.46
CA GLU A 168 -3.85 7.16 -1.80
C GLU A 168 -5.34 7.54 -1.70
N GLU A 169 -5.72 8.64 -2.36
CA GLU A 169 -7.12 9.05 -2.41
C GLU A 169 -7.91 8.17 -3.38
N LEU A 170 -8.92 7.50 -2.84
CA LEU A 170 -9.76 6.58 -3.61
C LEU A 170 -10.90 7.33 -4.30
N LYS A 171 -11.01 7.12 -5.62
CA LYS A 171 -12.16 7.56 -6.40
C LYS A 171 -13.44 6.75 -6.14
N ASN A 172 -13.35 5.63 -5.42
CA ASN A 172 -14.45 4.69 -5.22
C ASN A 172 -14.83 4.57 -3.75
N TRP A 173 -16.13 4.41 -3.48
CA TRP A 173 -16.65 4.17 -2.13
C TRP A 173 -16.37 2.74 -1.65
N ASN A 174 -15.82 2.61 -0.44
CA ASN A 174 -15.36 1.33 0.12
C ASN A 174 -15.83 1.07 1.57
N LEU A 175 -16.88 1.77 2.02
CA LEU A 175 -17.41 1.68 3.40
C LEU A 175 -16.40 2.06 4.50
N LEU A 176 -15.22 2.60 4.15
CA LEU A 176 -14.18 3.04 5.10
C LEU A 176 -14.05 4.56 5.05
N ILE A 177 -14.61 5.23 6.06
CA ILE A 177 -14.59 6.70 6.17
C ILE A 177 -13.14 7.24 6.20
N ARG A 178 -12.22 6.53 6.86
CA ARG A 178 -10.82 7.00 7.02
C ARG A 178 -10.01 7.09 5.73
N THR A 179 -10.39 6.34 4.69
CA THR A 179 -9.72 6.32 3.38
C THR A 179 -10.51 7.07 2.32
N ASN A 180 -11.64 7.68 2.69
CA ASN A 180 -12.58 8.23 1.74
C ASN A 180 -13.12 9.57 2.22
N ARG A 181 -12.44 10.65 1.80
CA ARG A 181 -12.72 12.03 2.24
C ARG A 181 -13.77 12.75 1.38
N GLY A 182 -14.15 12.19 0.24
CA GLY A 182 -15.02 12.87 -0.74
C GLY A 182 -16.52 12.61 -0.60
N TYR A 183 -16.95 11.67 0.24
CA TYR A 183 -18.35 11.27 0.36
C TYR A 183 -18.96 11.66 1.71
N GLU A 184 -19.21 12.95 1.90
CA GLU A 184 -19.79 13.48 3.14
C GLU A 184 -21.33 13.36 3.20
N PHE A 185 -22.00 13.08 2.07
CA PHE A 185 -23.46 12.97 2.00
C PHE A 185 -23.91 11.64 1.40
N ILE A 186 -24.06 10.65 2.28
CA ILE A 186 -24.42 9.27 1.93
C ILE A 186 -25.95 9.11 1.99
N SER A 187 -26.55 8.43 0.99
CA SER A 187 -27.98 8.10 1.00
C SER A 187 -28.33 7.19 2.19
N TRP A 188 -29.56 7.26 2.71
CA TRP A 188 -29.95 6.45 3.89
C TRP A 188 -29.70 4.94 3.70
N LYS A 189 -29.83 4.44 2.46
CA LYS A 189 -29.54 3.04 2.10
C LYS A 189 -28.07 2.70 2.31
N LEU A 190 -27.15 3.54 1.81
CA LEU A 190 -25.72 3.32 2.00
C LEU A 190 -25.31 3.49 3.46
N THR A 191 -25.97 4.39 4.21
CA THR A 191 -25.75 4.53 5.65
C THR A 191 -26.09 3.25 6.40
N VAL A 192 -27.19 2.56 6.05
CA VAL A 192 -27.53 1.25 6.63
C VAL A 192 -26.48 0.20 6.26
N ILE A 193 -26.05 0.12 5.00
CA ILE A 193 -24.99 -0.81 4.57
C ILE A 193 -23.68 -0.52 5.33
N TRP A 194 -23.35 0.75 5.52
CA TRP A 194 -22.20 1.20 6.30
C TRP A 194 -22.30 0.80 7.77
N LEU A 195 -23.44 1.00 8.42
CA LEU A 195 -23.67 0.57 9.81
C LEU A 195 -23.54 -0.94 9.97
N CYS A 196 -24.13 -1.72 9.06
CA CYS A 196 -23.97 -3.17 9.03
C CYS A 196 -22.49 -3.55 8.86
N GLY A 197 -21.78 -2.90 7.94
CA GLY A 197 -20.37 -3.15 7.71
C GLY A 197 -19.47 -2.76 8.88
N PHE A 198 -19.77 -1.66 9.55
CA PHE A 198 -19.13 -1.26 10.80
C PHE A 198 -19.34 -2.35 11.87
N PHE A 199 -20.58 -2.80 12.08
CA PHE A 199 -20.89 -3.84 13.04
C PHE A 199 -20.12 -5.14 12.77
N VAL A 200 -20.11 -5.62 11.51
CA VAL A 200 -19.36 -6.81 11.11
C VAL A 200 -17.86 -6.65 11.37
N ARG A 201 -17.26 -5.51 11.01
CA ARG A 201 -15.81 -5.28 11.15
C ARG A 201 -15.37 -5.23 12.61
N TYR A 202 -16.10 -4.51 13.46
CA TYR A 202 -15.66 -4.25 14.83
C TYR A 202 -16.09 -5.30 15.84
N PHE A 203 -17.23 -5.96 15.63
CA PHE A 203 -17.75 -6.94 16.60
C PHE A 203 -17.45 -8.40 16.24
N PHE A 204 -17.15 -8.69 14.96
CA PHE A 204 -16.81 -10.06 14.53
C PHE A 204 -15.39 -10.17 13.99
N LEU A 205 -15.05 -9.40 12.94
CA LEU A 205 -13.76 -9.56 12.28
C LEU A 205 -12.60 -9.12 13.18
N PHE A 206 -12.70 -7.97 13.83
CA PHE A 206 -11.61 -7.44 14.64
C PHE A 206 -11.27 -8.34 15.85
N PRO A 207 -12.22 -8.78 16.70
CA PRO A 207 -11.92 -9.69 17.81
C PRO A 207 -11.33 -11.03 17.32
N LEU A 208 -11.91 -11.60 16.25
CA LEU A 208 -11.38 -12.83 15.63
C LEU A 208 -9.93 -12.65 15.18
N ARG A 209 -9.62 -11.53 14.51
CA ARG A 209 -8.28 -11.20 14.01
C ARG A 209 -7.26 -10.98 15.14
N VAL A 210 -7.67 -10.35 16.24
CA VAL A 210 -6.82 -10.21 17.43
C VAL A 210 -6.47 -11.58 18.01
N ILE A 211 -7.45 -12.48 18.14
CA ILE A 211 -7.23 -13.84 18.64
C ILE A 211 -6.26 -14.61 17.73
N ILE A 212 -6.47 -14.55 16.41
CA ILE A 212 -5.60 -15.18 15.42
C ILE A 212 -4.17 -14.59 15.48
N CYS A 213 -4.04 -13.27 15.63
CA CYS A 213 -2.74 -12.61 15.73
C CYS A 213 -1.99 -13.07 16.99
N CYS A 214 -2.64 -13.04 18.15
CA CYS A 214 -2.07 -13.49 19.41
C CYS A 214 -1.62 -14.95 19.34
N PHE A 215 -2.48 -15.83 18.81
CA PHE A 215 -2.14 -17.24 18.57
C PHE A 215 -0.96 -17.37 17.60
N GLY A 216 -0.99 -16.67 16.47
CA GLY A 216 0.06 -16.73 15.44
C GLY A 216 1.43 -16.27 15.95
N VAL A 217 1.49 -15.21 16.77
CA VAL A 217 2.75 -14.72 17.37
C VAL A 217 3.28 -15.73 18.39
N LEU A 218 2.42 -16.28 19.24
CA LEU A 218 2.80 -17.31 20.21
C LEU A 218 3.31 -18.57 19.49
N TRP A 219 2.57 -19.03 18.48
CA TRP A 219 2.91 -20.19 17.67
C TRP A 219 4.23 -20.01 16.92
N LEU A 220 4.45 -18.85 16.30
CA LEU A 220 5.73 -18.51 15.68
C LEU A 220 6.86 -18.57 16.70
N THR A 221 6.69 -17.94 17.87
CA THR A 221 7.71 -17.89 18.92
C THR A 221 8.11 -19.28 19.40
N LEU A 222 7.13 -20.16 19.57
CA LEU A 222 7.32 -21.56 19.96
C LEU A 222 8.03 -22.35 18.84
N CYS A 223 7.51 -22.30 17.61
CA CYS A 223 8.07 -23.06 16.50
C CYS A 223 9.52 -22.62 16.19
N THR A 224 9.81 -21.32 16.19
CA THR A 224 11.18 -20.85 15.96
C THR A 224 12.13 -21.18 17.12
N ALA A 225 11.62 -21.29 18.36
CA ALA A 225 12.41 -21.82 19.46
C ALA A 225 12.78 -23.29 19.23
N LEU A 226 11.82 -24.12 18.81
CA LEU A 226 12.07 -25.54 18.47
C LEU A 226 13.07 -25.69 17.32
N VAL A 227 12.93 -24.90 16.25
CA VAL A 227 13.89 -24.87 15.13
C VAL A 227 15.28 -24.41 15.60
N GLY A 228 15.33 -23.50 16.59
CA GLY A 228 16.57 -23.02 17.18
C GLY A 228 17.45 -24.11 17.79
N TYR A 229 16.84 -25.15 18.38
CA TYR A 229 17.56 -26.30 18.94
C TYR A 229 18.12 -27.26 17.89
N VAL A 230 17.69 -27.16 16.63
CA VAL A 230 18.19 -27.99 15.54
C VAL A 230 19.57 -27.49 15.11
N LYS A 231 20.51 -28.43 14.90
CA LYS A 231 21.87 -28.13 14.43
C LYS A 231 21.85 -27.48 13.04
N PRO A 232 22.77 -26.53 12.75
CA PRO A 232 22.87 -25.94 11.41
C PRO A 232 23.06 -27.00 10.32
N GLY A 233 22.33 -26.86 9.21
CA GLY A 233 22.40 -27.75 8.05
C GLY A 233 21.12 -27.72 7.21
N LYS A 234 21.10 -28.48 6.12
CA LYS A 234 19.98 -28.55 5.16
C LYS A 234 18.63 -28.89 5.79
N PHE A 235 18.65 -29.79 6.79
CA PHE A 235 17.44 -30.15 7.52
C PHE A 235 16.85 -28.96 8.29
N LYS A 236 17.68 -28.22 9.04
CA LYS A 236 17.23 -27.01 9.75
C LYS A 236 16.65 -25.98 8.81
N GLN A 237 17.28 -25.75 7.65
CA GLN A 237 16.80 -24.79 6.66
C GLN A 237 15.46 -25.21 6.06
N THR A 238 15.33 -26.48 5.69
CA THR A 238 14.08 -27.02 5.14
C THR A 238 12.96 -26.91 6.18
N LEU A 239 13.23 -27.32 7.42
CA LEU A 239 12.30 -27.18 8.53
C LEU A 239 11.93 -25.71 8.77
N ASN A 240 12.90 -24.80 8.81
CA ASN A 240 12.68 -23.38 8.99
C ASN A 240 11.82 -22.79 7.87
N ARG A 241 12.04 -23.20 6.61
CA ARG A 241 11.23 -22.78 5.46
C ARG A 241 9.77 -23.18 5.65
N TYR A 242 9.51 -24.45 5.96
CA TYR A 242 8.14 -24.93 6.21
C TYR A 242 7.49 -24.23 7.40
N VAL A 243 8.20 -24.14 8.54
CA VAL A 243 7.71 -23.48 9.76
C VAL A 243 7.42 -22.00 9.51
N SER A 244 8.30 -21.29 8.83
CA SER A 244 8.12 -19.86 8.53
C SER A 244 6.88 -19.64 7.67
N ILE A 245 6.78 -20.34 6.54
CA ILE A 245 5.63 -20.21 5.62
C ILE A 245 4.32 -20.52 6.36
N MET A 246 4.29 -21.57 7.18
CA MET A 246 3.13 -21.92 8.01
C MET A 246 2.77 -20.79 9.00
N CYS A 247 3.73 -20.31 9.80
CA CYS A 247 3.49 -19.30 10.82
C CYS A 247 3.06 -17.95 10.22
N PHE A 248 3.73 -17.50 9.16
CA PHE A 248 3.33 -16.28 8.44
C PHE A 248 2.00 -16.46 7.71
N GLY A 249 1.73 -17.67 7.19
CA GLY A 249 0.42 -18.07 6.66
C GLY A 249 -0.70 -17.89 7.68
N ILE A 250 -0.51 -18.30 8.93
CA ILE A 250 -1.46 -18.10 10.02
C ILE A 250 -1.58 -16.60 10.36
N LEU A 251 -0.46 -15.90 10.57
CA LEU A 251 -0.46 -14.47 10.91
C LEU A 251 -1.18 -13.62 9.86
N SER A 252 -1.03 -13.96 8.59
CA SER A 252 -1.67 -13.23 7.50
C SER A 252 -3.20 -13.37 7.49
N ARG A 253 -3.77 -14.35 8.22
CA ARG A 253 -5.22 -14.45 8.45
C ARG A 253 -5.73 -13.35 9.39
N ALA A 254 -4.89 -12.83 10.28
CA ALA A 254 -5.23 -11.72 11.17
C ALA A 254 -5.50 -10.40 10.43
N ILE A 255 -5.09 -10.28 9.17
CA ILE A 255 -5.43 -9.13 8.30
C ILE A 255 -6.33 -9.54 7.13
N SER A 256 -6.83 -10.77 7.13
CA SER A 256 -7.60 -11.38 6.04
C SER A 256 -6.96 -11.16 4.66
N SER A 257 -5.64 -11.37 4.59
CA SER A 257 -4.89 -11.21 3.35
C SER A 257 -5.45 -12.11 2.24
N VAL A 258 -5.49 -11.62 1.02
CA VAL A 258 -5.73 -12.40 -0.20
C VAL A 258 -4.64 -11.99 -1.18
N VAL A 259 -3.66 -12.88 -1.33
CA VAL A 259 -2.49 -12.64 -2.17
C VAL A 259 -2.60 -13.50 -3.42
N THR A 260 -2.32 -12.91 -4.57
CA THR A 260 -2.13 -13.62 -5.83
C THR A 260 -0.66 -13.52 -6.21
N TYR A 261 0.02 -14.66 -6.26
CA TYR A 261 1.41 -14.75 -6.67
C TYR A 261 1.46 -15.04 -8.17
N HIS A 262 2.31 -14.30 -8.88
CA HIS A 262 2.52 -14.42 -10.32
C HIS A 262 3.98 -14.76 -10.60
N ASN A 263 4.21 -15.53 -11.67
CA ASN A 263 5.55 -15.90 -12.16
C ASN A 263 6.41 -16.60 -11.09
N GLU A 264 5.80 -17.56 -10.38
CA GLU A 264 6.39 -18.29 -9.26
C GLU A 264 7.72 -19.00 -9.59
N GLU A 265 8.01 -19.26 -10.87
CA GLU A 265 9.29 -19.79 -11.35
C GLU A 265 10.48 -18.87 -11.04
N ASN A 266 10.24 -17.56 -10.92
CA ASN A 266 11.25 -16.54 -10.61
C ASN A 266 11.40 -16.28 -9.10
N ARG A 267 10.78 -17.10 -8.24
CA ARG A 267 10.89 -16.96 -6.78
C ARG A 267 12.37 -16.92 -6.35
N PRO A 268 12.74 -16.02 -5.41
CA PRO A 268 14.09 -15.94 -4.89
C PRO A 268 14.52 -17.26 -4.23
N LYS A 269 15.64 -17.83 -4.69
CA LYS A 269 16.22 -19.05 -4.11
C LYS A 269 17.45 -18.75 -3.26
N THR A 270 18.23 -17.76 -3.66
CA THR A 270 19.48 -17.29 -3.03
C THR A 270 19.63 -15.79 -3.28
N GLY A 271 20.73 -15.18 -2.86
CA GLY A 271 21.04 -13.79 -3.18
C GLY A 271 20.12 -12.80 -2.47
N ILE A 272 19.70 -11.75 -3.19
CA ILE A 272 18.94 -10.62 -2.60
C ILE A 272 17.61 -10.46 -3.34
N CYS A 273 16.52 -10.56 -2.60
CA CYS A 273 15.17 -10.18 -3.03
C CYS A 273 14.97 -8.69 -2.79
N VAL A 274 14.59 -7.95 -3.83
CA VAL A 274 14.32 -6.51 -3.79
C VAL A 274 12.86 -6.28 -4.14
N ALA A 275 12.13 -5.55 -3.30
CA ALA A 275 10.74 -5.18 -3.55
C ALA A 275 10.48 -3.69 -3.31
N ASN A 276 9.44 -3.15 -3.96
CA ASN A 276 8.86 -1.88 -3.53
C ASN A 276 8.24 -2.02 -2.14
N HIS A 277 8.16 -0.91 -1.39
CA HIS A 277 7.80 -0.92 0.02
C HIS A 277 6.63 0.00 0.33
N THR A 278 5.47 -0.58 0.56
CA THR A 278 4.27 0.16 0.97
C THR A 278 4.02 0.08 2.46
N SER A 279 4.45 -1.00 3.11
CA SER A 279 4.12 -1.26 4.50
C SER A 279 5.01 -2.29 5.19
N PRO A 280 5.16 -2.24 6.54
CA PRO A 280 5.73 -3.34 7.31
C PRO A 280 5.07 -4.71 7.05
N ILE A 281 3.81 -4.75 6.62
CA ILE A 281 3.14 -6.02 6.28
C ILE A 281 3.65 -6.64 4.98
N ASP A 282 4.42 -5.92 4.15
CA ASP A 282 5.04 -6.47 2.94
C ASP A 282 5.90 -7.70 3.27
N VAL A 283 6.60 -7.65 4.40
CA VAL A 283 7.35 -8.80 4.93
C VAL A 283 6.40 -9.98 5.17
N LEU A 284 5.28 -9.75 5.86
CA LEU A 284 4.29 -10.78 6.13
C LEU A 284 3.72 -11.38 4.83
N ILE A 285 3.42 -10.54 3.84
CA ILE A 285 2.89 -10.96 2.53
C ILE A 285 3.90 -11.83 1.77
N LEU A 286 5.17 -11.45 1.71
CA LEU A 286 6.20 -12.22 1.03
C LEU A 286 6.56 -13.50 1.79
N MET A 287 6.58 -13.46 3.12
CA MET A 287 6.90 -14.63 3.97
C MET A 287 5.78 -15.70 3.97
N CYS A 288 4.60 -15.39 3.45
CA CYS A 288 3.53 -16.37 3.24
C CYS A 288 3.84 -17.37 2.13
N ASP A 289 4.79 -17.06 1.24
CA ASP A 289 5.05 -17.84 0.03
C ASP A 289 6.50 -18.35 -0.03
N ASN A 290 7.43 -17.63 0.59
CA ASN A 290 8.82 -18.02 0.62
C ASN A 290 9.50 -17.67 1.96
N CYS A 291 10.67 -18.25 2.22
CA CYS A 291 11.47 -17.97 3.40
C CYS A 291 12.62 -17.01 3.05
N TYR A 292 12.76 -15.95 3.84
CA TYR A 292 13.70 -14.87 3.65
C TYR A 292 14.45 -14.59 4.95
N SER A 293 15.71 -14.21 4.82
CA SER A 293 16.42 -13.51 5.87
C SER A 293 16.09 -12.03 5.79
N LEU A 294 15.85 -11.43 6.95
CA LEU A 294 15.46 -10.03 7.07
C LEU A 294 16.67 -9.21 7.47
N ILE A 295 16.75 -8.01 6.93
CA ILE A 295 17.67 -6.97 7.37
C ILE A 295 16.91 -5.86 8.07
N GLY A 296 17.44 -5.35 9.17
CA GLY A 296 16.85 -4.18 9.80
C GLY A 296 17.58 -3.74 11.06
N GLN A 297 17.11 -2.63 11.61
CA GLN A 297 17.59 -2.16 12.90
C GLN A 297 17.02 -3.02 14.04
N ARG A 298 17.79 -3.23 15.11
CA ARG A 298 17.28 -3.84 16.34
C ARG A 298 16.26 -2.91 17.00
N HIS A 299 15.12 -3.49 17.38
CA HIS A 299 14.03 -2.79 18.07
C HIS A 299 13.78 -3.39 19.46
N GLY A 300 13.28 -2.57 20.37
CA GLY A 300 12.75 -2.99 21.66
C GLY A 300 11.28 -3.41 21.59
N GLY A 301 10.66 -3.64 22.76
CA GLY A 301 9.22 -3.91 22.89
C GLY A 301 8.74 -5.15 22.11
N PHE A 302 7.52 -5.06 21.57
CA PHE A 302 6.87 -6.13 20.81
C PHE A 302 7.68 -6.55 19.57
N LEU A 303 8.18 -5.59 18.78
CA LEU A 303 9.00 -5.88 17.61
C LEU A 303 10.31 -6.59 17.99
N GLY A 304 10.90 -6.24 19.13
CA GLY A 304 12.08 -6.93 19.65
C GLY A 304 11.81 -8.40 20.01
N ILE A 305 10.64 -8.73 20.56
CA ILE A 305 10.24 -10.13 20.82
C ILE A 305 10.16 -10.90 19.50
N PHE A 306 9.50 -10.32 18.50
CA PHE A 306 9.35 -10.90 17.17
C PHE A 306 10.71 -11.10 16.47
N GLN A 307 11.58 -10.09 16.48
CA GLN A 307 12.94 -10.16 15.92
C GLN A 307 13.77 -11.25 16.60
N ARG A 308 13.72 -11.36 17.93
CA ARG A 308 14.41 -12.42 18.68
C ARG A 308 13.85 -13.80 18.37
N ALA A 309 12.54 -13.91 18.16
CA ALA A 309 11.93 -15.17 17.75
C ALA A 309 12.43 -15.63 16.39
N LEU A 310 12.43 -14.74 15.40
CA LEU A 310 12.92 -15.04 14.05
C LEU A 310 14.43 -15.38 14.03
N ALA A 311 15.23 -14.63 14.78
CA ALA A 311 16.69 -14.83 14.86
C ALA A 311 17.11 -16.21 15.39
N ARG A 312 16.24 -16.95 16.09
CA ARG A 312 16.53 -18.32 16.53
C ARG A 312 16.52 -19.33 15.39
N ALA A 313 15.69 -19.10 14.38
CA ALA A 313 15.40 -20.09 13.34
C ALA A 313 16.18 -19.84 12.03
N SER A 314 16.45 -18.58 11.70
CA SER A 314 17.11 -18.16 10.46
C SER A 314 18.20 -17.12 10.72
N PRO A 315 19.26 -17.04 9.88
CA PRO A 315 20.28 -16.00 9.96
C PRO A 315 19.73 -14.64 9.48
N HIS A 316 18.92 -13.98 10.31
CA HIS A 316 18.49 -12.59 10.09
C HIS A 316 19.62 -11.62 10.49
N ILE A 317 19.77 -10.52 9.77
CA ILE A 317 20.82 -9.53 9.99
C ILE A 317 20.23 -8.31 10.69
N TRP A 318 20.49 -8.18 11.99
CA TRP A 318 20.00 -7.05 12.78
C TRP A 318 21.14 -6.12 13.18
N PHE A 319 21.05 -4.85 12.79
CA PHE A 319 22.07 -3.83 13.07
C PHE A 319 21.69 -2.98 14.29
N GLU A 320 22.71 -2.54 15.03
CA GLU A 320 22.55 -1.45 15.99
C GLU A 320 22.43 -0.09 15.28
N ARG A 321 21.87 0.93 15.94
CA ARG A 321 21.68 2.25 15.32
C ARG A 321 22.99 2.88 14.84
N SER A 322 24.08 2.71 15.59
CA SER A 322 25.42 3.19 15.26
C SER A 322 25.98 2.44 14.05
N GLU A 323 25.87 1.11 14.06
CA GLU A 323 26.40 0.23 13.02
C GLU A 323 25.62 0.33 11.70
N ALA A 324 24.31 0.55 11.75
CA ALA A 324 23.48 0.74 10.56
C ALA A 324 23.88 1.97 9.74
N ARG A 325 24.65 2.91 10.33
CA ARG A 325 25.21 4.07 9.63
C ARG A 325 26.52 3.74 8.91
N ASP A 326 27.20 2.65 9.29
CA ASP A 326 28.41 2.18 8.63
C ASP A 326 28.06 1.33 7.40
N ARG A 327 28.14 1.96 6.23
CA ARG A 327 27.86 1.33 4.93
C ARG A 327 28.79 0.15 4.65
N HIS A 328 30.04 0.21 5.08
CA HIS A 328 31.02 -0.86 4.83
C HIS A 328 30.70 -2.09 5.68
N ALA A 329 30.37 -1.91 6.96
CA ALA A 329 29.93 -2.99 7.83
C ALA A 329 28.66 -3.68 7.29
N VAL A 330 27.68 -2.90 6.82
CA VAL A 330 26.45 -3.44 6.22
C VAL A 330 26.77 -4.24 4.94
N ALA A 331 27.53 -3.67 4.00
CA ALA A 331 27.90 -4.33 2.76
C ALA A 331 28.68 -5.63 2.99
N LYS A 332 29.60 -5.63 3.96
CA LYS A 332 30.38 -6.82 4.35
C LYS A 332 29.46 -7.94 4.84
N ARG A 333 28.54 -7.67 5.76
CA ARG A 333 27.60 -8.69 6.27
C ARG A 333 26.65 -9.21 5.20
N LEU A 334 26.18 -8.34 4.30
CA LEU A 334 25.38 -8.76 3.15
C LEU A 334 26.19 -9.73 2.28
N LYS A 335 27.45 -9.39 1.97
CA LYS A 335 28.35 -10.22 1.17
C LYS A 335 28.62 -11.58 1.84
N GLU A 336 28.91 -11.60 3.13
CA GLU A 336 29.12 -12.83 3.90
C GLU A 336 27.87 -13.73 3.87
N HIS A 337 26.69 -13.14 4.03
CA HIS A 337 25.43 -13.88 4.01
C HIS A 337 25.14 -14.50 2.64
N VAL A 338 25.26 -13.74 1.56
CA VAL A 338 24.97 -14.23 0.19
C VAL A 338 26.04 -15.20 -0.33
N SER A 339 27.26 -15.15 0.24
CA SER A 339 28.34 -16.09 -0.13
C SER A 339 28.06 -17.52 0.33
N ASN A 340 27.18 -17.70 1.32
CA ASN A 340 26.75 -19.02 1.76
C ASN A 340 25.49 -19.45 0.99
N PRO A 341 25.55 -20.45 0.10
CA PRO A 341 24.39 -20.89 -0.69
C PRO A 341 23.29 -21.55 0.16
N GLU A 342 23.62 -21.93 1.39
CA GLU A 342 22.71 -22.55 2.36
C GLU A 342 21.87 -21.51 3.13
N ASN A 343 22.17 -20.21 2.96
CA ASN A 343 21.39 -19.16 3.59
C ASN A 343 20.15 -18.83 2.75
N PRO A 344 19.00 -18.52 3.38
CA PRO A 344 17.84 -17.99 2.68
C PRO A 344 18.17 -16.67 1.98
N PRO A 345 17.47 -16.32 0.87
CA PRO A 345 17.62 -15.03 0.21
C PRO A 345 17.34 -13.88 1.19
N ILE A 346 18.07 -12.78 1.07
CA ILE A 346 17.86 -11.60 1.89
C ILE A 346 16.72 -10.78 1.29
N LEU A 347 15.70 -10.44 2.08
CA LEU A 347 14.66 -9.51 1.65
C LEU A 347 15.06 -8.07 2.01
N ILE A 348 15.13 -7.19 1.00
CA ILE A 348 15.48 -5.79 1.14
C ILE A 348 14.44 -4.91 0.44
N PHE A 349 14.07 -3.84 1.13
CA PHE A 349 13.24 -2.75 0.60
C PHE A 349 14.13 -1.52 0.39
N PRO A 350 14.76 -1.36 -0.79
CA PRO A 350 15.83 -0.38 -0.99
C PRO A 350 15.35 1.09 -0.99
N GLU A 351 14.04 1.35 -1.05
CA GLU A 351 13.46 2.68 -0.79
C GLU A 351 13.85 3.18 0.62
N GLY A 352 13.96 2.26 1.58
CA GLY A 352 14.35 2.57 2.95
C GLY A 352 13.31 3.34 3.76
N THR A 353 12.10 3.46 3.23
CA THR A 353 10.89 4.00 3.86
C THR A 353 9.67 3.35 3.20
N CYS A 354 8.51 3.41 3.86
CA CYS A 354 7.25 3.05 3.23
C CYS A 354 6.76 4.22 2.35
N ILE A 355 6.28 3.90 1.15
CA ILE A 355 5.74 4.81 0.16
C ILE A 355 4.33 4.37 -0.19
N ASN A 356 3.45 5.32 -0.51
CA ASN A 356 2.09 4.97 -0.87
C ASN A 356 2.06 4.08 -2.13
N ASN A 357 0.96 3.38 -2.31
CA ASN A 357 0.80 2.33 -3.32
C ASN A 357 0.71 2.86 -4.77
N THR A 358 1.22 4.06 -5.07
CA THR A 358 1.10 4.74 -6.38
C THR A 358 2.43 4.90 -7.11
N SER A 359 3.56 4.85 -6.40
CA SER A 359 4.89 5.11 -6.95
C SER A 359 5.96 4.23 -6.32
N VAL A 360 7.13 4.19 -6.94
CA VAL A 360 8.35 3.62 -6.35
C VAL A 360 9.38 4.73 -6.22
N MET A 361 9.92 4.92 -5.03
CA MET A 361 10.96 5.92 -4.79
C MET A 361 12.35 5.44 -5.22
N GLN A 362 13.32 6.34 -5.19
CA GLN A 362 14.71 6.01 -5.49
C GLN A 362 15.24 4.86 -4.61
N PHE A 363 15.84 3.87 -5.25
CA PHE A 363 16.48 2.77 -4.56
C PHE A 363 17.87 3.16 -4.06
N LYS A 364 18.14 2.88 -2.79
CA LYS A 364 19.47 3.06 -2.21
C LYS A 364 20.43 2.03 -2.82
N LYS A 365 21.59 2.50 -3.30
CA LYS A 365 22.59 1.68 -4.01
C LYS A 365 23.26 0.56 -3.17
N GLY A 366 23.19 0.61 -1.84
CA GLY A 366 23.98 -0.26 -0.97
C GLY A 366 23.75 -1.78 -1.17
N SER A 367 22.52 -2.20 -1.48
CA SER A 367 22.22 -3.61 -1.81
C SER A 367 22.76 -4.06 -3.17
N PHE A 368 22.98 -3.11 -4.08
CA PHE A 368 23.43 -3.34 -5.45
C PHE A 368 24.96 -3.37 -5.58
N GLU A 369 25.68 -2.87 -4.57
CA GLU A 369 27.16 -2.90 -4.50
C GLU A 369 27.71 -4.28 -4.06
N VAL A 370 26.84 -5.20 -3.60
CA VAL A 370 27.25 -6.52 -3.08
C VAL A 370 27.73 -7.47 -4.19
N GLY A 371 27.29 -7.25 -5.44
CA GLY A 371 27.64 -8.10 -6.60
C GLY A 371 26.94 -9.46 -6.61
N SER A 372 25.75 -9.57 -5.99
CA SER A 372 24.94 -10.79 -6.00
C SER A 372 23.80 -10.71 -7.02
N VAL A 373 23.14 -11.84 -7.30
CA VAL A 373 21.88 -11.85 -8.07
C VAL A 373 20.80 -11.10 -7.29
N ILE A 374 20.14 -10.17 -7.96
CA ILE A 374 18.95 -9.48 -7.48
C ILE A 374 17.72 -10.16 -8.05
N TYR A 375 16.77 -10.50 -7.20
CA TYR A 375 15.44 -10.97 -7.57
C TYR A 375 14.45 -9.83 -7.36
N PRO A 376 14.00 -9.14 -8.43
CA PRO A 376 13.05 -8.06 -8.30
C PRO A 376 11.64 -8.61 -8.04
N VAL A 377 10.89 -7.92 -7.18
CA VAL A 377 9.51 -8.26 -6.84
C VAL A 377 8.67 -6.99 -6.85
N ALA A 378 7.57 -7.02 -7.57
CA ALA A 378 6.57 -5.96 -7.52
C ALA A 378 5.41 -6.40 -6.62
N ILE A 379 5.01 -5.54 -5.69
CA ILE A 379 3.83 -5.70 -4.84
C ILE A 379 2.88 -4.56 -5.16
N LYS A 380 1.62 -4.88 -5.47
CA LYS A 380 0.56 -3.89 -5.64
C LYS A 380 -0.62 -4.25 -4.77
N TYR A 381 -0.99 -3.34 -3.87
CA TYR A 381 -2.21 -3.48 -3.07
C TYR A 381 -3.41 -2.98 -3.87
N ASP A 382 -4.57 -3.59 -3.62
CA ASP A 382 -5.85 -3.08 -4.09
C ASP A 382 -6.44 -2.15 -3.02
N PRO A 383 -6.37 -0.83 -3.22
CA PRO A 383 -6.74 0.14 -2.19
C PRO A 383 -8.25 0.12 -1.89
N ARG A 384 -9.07 -0.51 -2.75
CA ARG A 384 -10.52 -0.64 -2.53
C ARG A 384 -10.87 -1.40 -1.24
N PHE A 385 -10.03 -2.31 -0.75
CA PHE A 385 -10.34 -3.10 0.46
C PHE A 385 -9.77 -2.52 1.75
N GLY A 386 -8.80 -1.63 1.62
CA GLY A 386 -8.13 -0.94 2.70
C GLY A 386 -6.83 -0.31 2.22
N ASP A 387 -6.46 0.80 2.84
CA ASP A 387 -5.16 1.42 2.62
C ASP A 387 -4.08 0.64 3.39
N ALA A 388 -3.16 0.02 2.66
CA ALA A 388 -2.05 -0.73 3.24
C ALA A 388 -0.92 0.21 3.71
N PHE A 389 -0.83 1.43 3.19
CA PHE A 389 0.28 2.34 3.42
C PHE A 389 0.45 2.67 4.90
N TRP A 390 1.71 2.63 5.36
CA TRP A 390 2.05 3.06 6.71
C TRP A 390 2.81 4.38 6.71
N ASN A 391 2.13 5.44 7.14
CA ASN A 391 2.77 6.69 7.49
C ASN A 391 3.27 6.65 8.94
N SER A 392 4.57 6.39 9.11
CA SER A 392 5.21 6.29 10.43
C SER A 392 5.25 7.61 11.20
N SER A 393 5.15 8.76 10.52
CA SER A 393 5.12 10.09 11.14
C SER A 393 3.76 10.39 11.78
N LYS A 394 2.68 9.78 11.26
CA LYS A 394 1.31 10.00 11.72
C LYS A 394 0.79 8.90 12.64
N TYR A 395 1.16 7.64 12.39
CA TYR A 395 0.60 6.50 13.08
C TYR A 395 1.67 5.63 13.73
N SER A 396 1.47 5.30 15.00
CA SER A 396 2.25 4.25 15.66
C SER A 396 1.97 2.88 15.04
N MET A 397 2.90 1.94 15.20
CA MET A 397 2.73 0.55 14.71
C MET A 397 1.43 -0.08 15.24
N LEU A 398 1.07 0.17 16.51
CA LEU A 398 -0.15 -0.41 17.08
C LEU A 398 -1.42 0.19 16.46
N GLN A 399 -1.46 1.50 16.25
CA GLN A 399 -2.57 2.16 15.54
C GLN A 399 -2.67 1.65 14.09
N TYR A 400 -1.53 1.48 13.42
CA TYR A 400 -1.48 0.92 12.08
C TYR A 400 -2.01 -0.52 12.04
N LEU A 401 -1.59 -1.40 12.96
CA LEU A 401 -2.11 -2.76 13.06
C LEU A 401 -3.62 -2.79 13.35
N TYR A 402 -4.10 -1.91 14.24
CA TYR A 402 -5.53 -1.73 14.47
C TYR A 402 -6.26 -1.33 13.18
N MET A 403 -5.68 -0.43 12.39
CA MET A 403 -6.23 -0.07 11.09
C MET A 403 -6.31 -1.27 10.16
N MET A 404 -5.22 -2.03 10.01
CA MET A 404 -5.20 -3.24 9.15
C MET A 404 -6.22 -4.29 9.59
N MET A 405 -6.32 -4.55 10.90
CA MET A 405 -7.25 -5.54 11.47
C MET A 405 -8.72 -5.07 11.42
N THR A 406 -8.98 -3.79 11.16
CA THR A 406 -10.33 -3.23 11.00
C THR A 406 -10.67 -2.88 9.54
N SER A 407 -9.75 -3.11 8.60
CA SER A 407 -10.02 -3.06 7.15
C SER A 407 -10.90 -4.23 6.71
N TRP A 408 -11.43 -4.20 5.50
CA TRP A 408 -12.23 -5.32 4.99
C TRP A 408 -11.37 -6.56 4.75
N ALA A 409 -10.33 -6.40 3.95
CA ALA A 409 -9.32 -7.39 3.64
C ALA A 409 -8.07 -6.65 3.16
N ILE A 410 -6.93 -7.33 3.14
CA ILE A 410 -5.74 -6.83 2.45
C ILE A 410 -5.57 -7.67 1.19
N VAL A 411 -5.91 -7.08 0.05
CA VAL A 411 -5.84 -7.76 -1.25
C VAL A 411 -4.65 -7.19 -1.99
N CYS A 412 -3.77 -8.06 -2.49
CA CYS A 412 -2.62 -7.65 -3.28
C CYS A 412 -2.17 -8.71 -4.27
N ASP A 413 -1.44 -8.24 -5.26
CA ASP A 413 -0.74 -9.04 -6.24
C ASP A 413 0.77 -8.92 -6.00
N VAL A 414 1.46 -10.04 -6.12
CA VAL A 414 2.91 -10.16 -5.99
C VAL A 414 3.45 -10.77 -7.27
N TRP A 415 4.28 -10.04 -8.00
CA TRP A 415 4.95 -10.53 -9.20
C TRP A 415 6.42 -10.78 -8.92
N TYR A 416 6.84 -12.03 -9.08
CA TYR A 416 8.25 -12.38 -9.09
C TYR A 416 8.82 -12.12 -10.49
N LEU A 417 9.75 -11.18 -10.61
CA LEU A 417 10.35 -10.81 -11.89
C LEU A 417 11.62 -11.62 -12.16
N PRO A 418 12.04 -11.79 -13.42
CA PRO A 418 13.26 -12.50 -13.77
C PRO A 418 14.47 -11.97 -13.00
N PRO A 419 15.37 -12.85 -12.51
CA PRO A 419 16.56 -12.44 -11.77
C PRO A 419 17.47 -11.57 -12.64
N MET A 420 18.12 -10.59 -12.01
CA MET A 420 18.96 -9.61 -12.66
C MET A 420 20.34 -9.58 -12.01
N THR A 421 21.38 -9.47 -12.83
CA THR A 421 22.76 -9.21 -12.41
C THR A 421 23.22 -7.87 -12.95
N GLN A 422 24.20 -7.27 -12.26
CA GLN A 422 24.88 -6.07 -12.73
C GLN A 422 25.68 -6.40 -14.00
N ARG A 423 25.59 -5.54 -15.02
CA ARG A 423 26.36 -5.69 -16.26
C ARG A 423 27.79 -5.15 -16.07
N GLU A 424 28.74 -5.60 -16.89
CA GLU A 424 30.17 -5.25 -16.76
C GLU A 424 30.45 -3.74 -16.72
N ASN A 425 29.69 -2.93 -17.49
CA ASN A 425 29.84 -1.48 -17.57
C ASN A 425 28.71 -0.70 -16.88
N GLU A 426 27.94 -1.33 -15.99
CA GLU A 426 26.82 -0.71 -15.31
C GLU A 426 27.22 -0.32 -13.88
N SER A 427 27.00 0.93 -13.48
CA SER A 427 27.23 1.32 -12.09
C SER A 427 26.18 0.71 -11.16
N ALA A 428 26.48 0.62 -9.85
CA ALA A 428 25.49 0.12 -8.88
C ALA A 428 24.21 0.99 -8.83
N ILE A 429 24.32 2.28 -9.17
CA ILE A 429 23.19 3.21 -9.23
C ILE A 429 22.34 2.92 -10.48
N ASP A 430 22.98 2.75 -11.63
CA ASP A 430 22.28 2.41 -12.88
C ASP A 430 21.60 1.05 -12.78
N PHE A 431 22.26 0.08 -12.14
CA PHE A 431 21.66 -1.21 -11.86
C PHE A 431 20.44 -1.09 -10.94
N ALA A 432 20.55 -0.31 -9.86
CA ALA A 432 19.42 -0.04 -8.97
C ALA A 432 18.24 0.61 -9.71
N ASN A 433 18.52 1.58 -10.59
CA ASN A 433 17.51 2.23 -11.41
C ASN A 433 16.86 1.25 -12.40
N ARG A 434 17.64 0.41 -13.09
CA ARG A 434 17.10 -0.62 -13.99
C ARG A 434 16.18 -1.60 -13.26
N VAL A 435 16.56 -2.03 -12.05
CA VAL A 435 15.73 -2.89 -11.20
C VAL A 435 14.46 -2.17 -10.73
N LYS A 436 14.58 -0.91 -10.31
CA LYS A 436 13.44 -0.06 -9.94
C LYS A 436 12.44 0.07 -11.09
N SER A 437 12.91 0.38 -12.30
CA SER A 437 12.04 0.59 -13.46
C SER A 437 11.25 -0.66 -13.85
N VAL A 438 11.84 -1.86 -13.74
CA VAL A 438 11.07 -3.09 -14.02
C VAL A 438 10.02 -3.38 -12.95
N ILE A 439 10.31 -3.09 -11.68
CA ILE A 439 9.35 -3.21 -10.57
C ILE A 439 8.20 -2.21 -10.75
N ALA A 440 8.53 -0.94 -11.01
CA ALA A 440 7.55 0.11 -11.20
C ALA A 440 6.64 -0.18 -12.41
N LYS A 441 7.23 -0.59 -13.54
CA LYS A 441 6.49 -0.99 -14.74
C LYS A 441 5.54 -2.16 -14.47
N GLN A 442 6.00 -3.21 -13.79
CA GLN A 442 5.17 -4.38 -13.51
C GLN A 442 4.03 -4.05 -12.55
N GLY A 443 4.29 -3.26 -11.51
CA GLY A 443 3.30 -2.87 -10.51
C GLY A 443 2.33 -1.77 -10.98
N GLY A 444 2.53 -1.18 -12.16
CA GLY A 444 1.79 0.00 -12.60
C GLY A 444 1.98 1.18 -11.63
N LEU A 445 3.23 1.38 -11.20
CA LEU A 445 3.64 2.42 -10.26
C LEU A 445 4.43 3.49 -11.01
N VAL A 446 4.29 4.75 -10.60
CA VAL A 446 5.08 5.84 -11.14
C VAL A 446 6.55 5.65 -10.74
N ASP A 447 7.43 5.61 -11.73
CA ASP A 447 8.88 5.52 -11.53
C ASP A 447 9.42 6.94 -11.26
N LEU A 448 9.57 7.30 -9.99
CA LEU A 448 10.04 8.64 -9.61
C LEU A 448 11.56 8.72 -9.71
N MET A 449 12.02 9.62 -10.56
CA MET A 449 13.40 10.10 -10.59
C MET A 449 13.52 11.23 -9.56
N TRP A 450 14.60 11.24 -8.79
CA TRP A 450 14.81 12.29 -7.80
C TRP A 450 15.27 13.58 -8.48
#